data_AF-A0A661PNB1-F1
#
_entry.id   AF-A0A661PNB1-F1
#
_cell.length_a   1.000
_cell.length_b   1.000
_cell.length_c   1.000
_cell.angle_alpha   90.00
_cell.angle_beta   90.00
_cell.angle_gamma   90.00
#
_symmetry.space_group_name_H-M   'P 1'
#
loop_
_entity.id
_entity.type
_entity.pdbx_description
1 polymer ?
#
loop_
_entity_poly.entity_id
_entity_poly.type
_entity_poly.pdbx_seq_one_letter_code
_entity_poly.pdbx_strand_id
1 'polypeptide(L)'
;LKDEERFRDDWIIPTVPLHLAFAVLTEVTGRRRLQWRRKPVLPNLFSGERDEIYSSLADFLCPANCPQPRRYCFYTKVKRRVSLLRRLADIDCQVAGEKLPSIILPSTQIGPGLGGFPLRRLLRIVDFVQKKCSGALLFSTACRCHGVTNILAGGE
;
A
#
# COMPACT_ATOMS: atom_id res chain seq x y z
N LEU A 1 -22.43 -11.32 -1.33
CA LEU A 1 -22.51 -11.81 -2.72
C LEU A 1 -23.23 -10.83 -3.65
N LYS A 2 -24.43 -10.30 -3.31
CA LYS A 2 -25.12 -9.28 -4.12
C LYS A 2 -24.36 -7.94 -4.27
N ASP A 3 -23.67 -7.48 -3.22
CA ASP A 3 -22.91 -6.21 -3.28
C ASP A 3 -21.58 -6.32 -4.07
N GLU A 4 -20.96 -7.51 -4.12
CA GLU A 4 -19.74 -7.71 -4.93
C GLU A 4 -20.02 -7.58 -6.44
N GLU A 5 -21.24 -7.86 -6.87
CA GLU A 5 -21.67 -7.67 -8.26
C GLU A 5 -21.91 -6.21 -8.60
N ARG A 6 -22.47 -5.44 -7.65
CA ARG A 6 -22.81 -4.03 -7.83
C ARG A 6 -21.59 -3.12 -8.00
N PHE A 7 -20.49 -3.43 -7.34
CA PHE A 7 -19.26 -2.61 -7.33
C PHE A 7 -18.10 -3.23 -8.12
N ARG A 8 -18.43 -4.14 -9.06
CA ARG A 8 -17.41 -4.92 -9.79
C ARG A 8 -16.43 -4.02 -10.53
N ASP A 9 -16.91 -2.93 -11.11
CA ASP A 9 -16.14 -2.05 -11.98
C ASP A 9 -15.75 -0.71 -11.35
N ASP A 10 -16.05 -0.51 -10.07
CA ASP A 10 -15.74 0.74 -9.38
C ASP A 10 -14.25 0.84 -9.00
N TRP A 11 -13.71 2.03 -9.24
CA TRP A 11 -12.33 2.37 -8.94
C TRP A 11 -12.26 3.54 -7.97
N ILE A 12 -11.30 3.47 -7.07
CA ILE A 12 -10.92 4.59 -6.21
C ILE A 12 -9.66 5.23 -6.80
N ILE A 13 -9.74 6.54 -7.01
CA ILE A 13 -8.61 7.40 -7.38
C ILE A 13 -8.23 8.22 -6.14
N PRO A 14 -7.15 7.88 -5.43
CA PRO A 14 -6.76 8.57 -4.21
C PRO A 14 -6.10 9.92 -4.53
N THR A 15 -6.87 11.00 -4.58
CA THR A 15 -6.39 12.37 -4.86
C THR A 15 -6.13 13.21 -3.61
N VAL A 16 -6.37 12.66 -2.42
CA VAL A 16 -6.15 13.33 -1.13
C VAL A 16 -4.71 13.13 -0.62
N PRO A 17 -4.12 14.10 0.11
CA PRO A 17 -2.75 14.01 0.63
C PRO A 17 -2.68 13.17 1.92
N LEU A 18 -3.17 11.94 1.84
CA LEU A 18 -3.11 10.94 2.89
C LEU A 18 -3.14 9.54 2.29
N HIS A 19 -2.75 8.54 3.09
CA HIS A 19 -2.90 7.15 2.69
C HIS A 19 -4.39 6.73 2.75
N LEU A 20 -5.14 7.00 1.68
CA LEU A 20 -6.62 6.89 1.66
C LEU A 20 -7.13 5.50 2.06
N ALA A 21 -6.57 4.44 1.47
CA ALA A 21 -7.00 3.08 1.82
C ALA A 21 -6.74 2.73 3.28
N PHE A 22 -5.67 3.27 3.89
CA PHE A 22 -5.40 3.12 5.31
C PHE A 22 -6.42 3.88 6.16
N ALA A 23 -6.76 5.12 5.77
CA ALA A 23 -7.78 5.91 6.47
C ALA A 23 -9.16 5.22 6.45
N VAL A 24 -9.53 4.61 5.32
CA VAL A 24 -10.75 3.79 5.24
C VAL A 24 -10.66 2.58 6.15
N LEU A 25 -9.52 1.89 6.20
CA LEU A 25 -9.33 0.75 7.10
C LEU A 25 -9.46 1.16 8.57
N THR A 26 -8.83 2.25 8.99
CA THR A 26 -8.94 2.72 10.38
C THR A 26 -10.38 3.04 10.74
N GLU A 27 -11.09 3.74 9.85
CA GLU A 27 -12.48 4.14 10.09
C GLU A 27 -13.42 2.93 10.18
N VAL A 28 -13.36 2.01 9.20
CA VAL A 28 -14.30 0.89 9.12
C VAL A 28 -14.01 -0.20 10.14
N THR A 29 -12.75 -0.37 10.54
CA THR A 29 -12.36 -1.44 11.47
C THR A 29 -12.21 -0.98 12.92
N GLY A 30 -12.29 0.33 13.20
CA GLY A 30 -12.00 0.90 14.52
C GLY A 30 -10.54 0.77 14.96
N ARG A 31 -9.67 0.27 14.08
CA ARG A 31 -8.23 0.08 14.33
C ARG A 31 -7.50 1.41 14.25
N ARG A 32 -6.40 1.52 14.98
CA ARG A 32 -5.61 2.76 15.09
C ARG A 32 -4.27 2.68 14.39
N ARG A 33 -3.73 3.85 14.05
CA ARG A 33 -2.35 3.99 13.57
C ARG A 33 -1.37 3.78 14.72
N LEU A 34 -0.28 3.07 14.44
CA LEU A 34 0.85 2.94 15.35
C LEU A 34 2.09 3.62 14.74
N GLN A 35 2.87 4.28 15.59
CA GLN A 35 4.09 4.99 15.19
C GLN A 35 5.25 4.03 14.93
N TRP A 36 6.12 4.39 13.99
CA TRP A 36 7.30 3.59 13.69
C TRP A 36 8.37 3.78 14.77
N ARG A 37 8.64 2.74 15.58
CA ARG A 37 9.82 2.74 16.47
C ARG A 37 11.13 2.69 15.69
N ARG A 38 11.15 1.89 14.63
CA ARG A 38 12.27 1.78 13.68
C ARG A 38 11.71 1.74 12.27
N LYS A 39 12.20 2.63 11.41
CA LYS A 39 11.81 2.67 10.00
C LYS A 39 12.43 1.46 9.27
N PRO A 40 11.68 0.79 8.37
CA PRO A 40 12.20 -0.31 7.57
C PRO A 40 13.21 0.20 6.55
N VAL A 41 14.07 -0.70 6.06
CA VAL A 41 15.00 -0.37 4.98
C VAL A 41 14.27 -0.52 3.65
N LEU A 42 13.84 0.60 3.08
CA LEU A 42 13.18 0.67 1.78
C LEU A 42 13.91 1.68 0.86
N PRO A 43 13.82 1.50 -0.46
CA PRO A 43 14.45 2.40 -1.41
C PRO A 43 13.77 3.77 -1.41
N ASN A 44 14.58 4.83 -1.49
CA ASN A 44 14.15 6.24 -1.50
C ASN A 44 13.06 6.54 -0.48
N LEU A 45 13.28 6.08 0.76
CA LEU A 45 12.33 6.20 1.85
C LEU A 45 12.17 7.66 2.26
N PHE A 46 10.93 8.11 2.42
CA PHE A 46 10.61 9.35 3.12
C PHE A 46 9.42 9.19 4.04
N SER A 47 9.38 9.99 5.12
CA SER A 47 8.28 9.97 6.08
C SER A 47 7.26 11.06 5.78
N GLY A 48 5.98 10.72 5.87
CA GLY A 48 4.89 11.68 5.89
C GLY A 48 4.63 12.23 7.28
N GLU A 49 3.75 13.22 7.34
CA GLU A 49 3.39 13.93 8.57
C GLU A 49 2.60 13.08 9.56
N ARG A 50 1.95 12.00 9.10
CA ARG A 50 1.13 11.14 9.96
C ARG A 50 1.77 9.77 10.13
N ASP A 51 3.10 9.65 10.22
CA ASP A 51 3.77 8.33 10.28
C ASP A 51 3.56 7.47 9.02
N GLU A 52 3.25 8.07 7.87
CA GLU A 52 3.39 7.39 6.58
C GLU A 52 4.87 7.12 6.29
N ILE A 53 5.14 5.94 5.71
CA ILE A 53 6.39 5.66 5.04
C ILE A 53 6.11 5.54 3.56
N TYR A 54 6.65 6.48 2.80
CA TYR A 54 6.66 6.43 1.37
C TYR A 54 7.96 5.82 0.89
N SER A 55 7.90 5.06 -0.20
CA SER A 55 9.05 4.39 -0.78
C SER A 55 8.98 4.36 -2.30
N SER A 56 10.14 4.40 -2.93
CA SER A 56 10.26 4.45 -4.38
C SER A 56 11.47 3.66 -4.88
N LEU A 57 11.27 2.84 -5.92
CA LEU A 57 12.38 2.27 -6.71
C LEU A 57 12.99 3.28 -7.68
N ALA A 58 12.31 4.39 -7.96
CA ALA A 58 12.78 5.46 -8.83
C ALA A 58 13.29 6.63 -7.98
N ASP A 59 14.47 7.14 -8.32
CA ASP A 59 15.07 8.38 -7.82
C ASP A 59 14.88 9.55 -8.81
N PHE A 60 13.99 9.36 -9.80
CA PHE A 60 13.65 10.32 -10.84
C PHE A 60 12.12 10.40 -11.01
N LEU A 61 11.65 11.45 -11.68
CA LEU A 61 10.24 11.59 -12.06
C LEU A 61 9.88 10.62 -13.19
N CYS A 62 8.97 9.69 -12.91
CA CYS A 62 8.42 8.81 -13.94
C CYS A 62 7.56 9.59 -14.96
N PRO A 63 7.50 9.14 -16.21
CA PRO A 63 6.55 9.70 -17.17
C PRO A 63 5.12 9.41 -16.72
N ALA A 64 4.22 10.33 -17.05
CA ALA A 64 2.82 10.26 -16.63
C ALA A 64 2.13 8.96 -17.06
N ASN A 65 2.51 8.34 -18.17
CA ASN A 65 1.90 7.12 -18.75
C ASN A 65 2.69 5.83 -18.48
N CYS A 66 3.41 5.72 -17.36
CA CYS A 66 4.18 4.52 -17.02
C CYS A 66 3.28 3.29 -16.73
N PRO A 67 3.28 2.25 -17.58
CA PRO A 67 2.43 1.06 -17.41
C PRO A 67 3.02 0.06 -16.40
N GLN A 68 4.09 0.45 -15.69
CA GLN A 68 4.75 -0.36 -14.64
C GLN A 68 5.01 -1.83 -15.03
N PRO A 69 5.72 -2.10 -16.15
CA PRO A 69 5.88 -3.46 -16.68
C PRO A 69 6.65 -4.33 -15.68
N ARG A 70 6.35 -5.63 -15.58
CA ARG A 70 6.89 -6.48 -14.50
C ARG A 70 8.42 -6.56 -14.46
N ARG A 71 9.07 -6.69 -15.61
CA ARG A 71 10.48 -7.10 -15.73
C ARG A 71 11.48 -5.96 -15.88
N TYR A 72 11.05 -4.74 -16.14
CA TYR A 72 11.94 -3.61 -16.40
C TYR A 72 11.30 -2.25 -16.02
N CYS A 73 12.10 -1.21 -15.91
CA CYS A 73 11.63 0.16 -15.78
C CYS A 73 11.19 0.71 -17.14
N PHE A 74 9.95 1.19 -17.27
CA PHE A 74 9.46 1.72 -18.54
C PHE A 74 10.28 2.92 -19.05
N TYR A 75 10.75 3.77 -18.13
CA TYR A 75 11.55 4.95 -18.45
C TYR A 75 13.00 4.59 -18.79
N THR A 76 13.75 4.03 -17.84
CA THR A 76 15.18 3.76 -18.00
C THR A 76 15.52 2.49 -18.78
N LYS A 77 14.53 1.64 -19.07
CA LYS A 77 14.67 0.30 -19.68
C LYS A 77 15.49 -0.72 -18.87
N VAL A 78 16.01 -0.32 -17.70
CA VAL A 78 16.80 -1.20 -16.82
C VAL A 78 15.95 -2.37 -16.30
N LYS A 79 16.54 -3.56 -16.26
CA LYS A 79 15.91 -4.78 -15.70
C LYS A 79 15.56 -4.57 -14.23
N ARG A 80 14.30 -4.86 -13.87
CA ARG A 80 13.85 -4.82 -12.48
C ARG A 80 14.23 -6.12 -11.79
N ARG A 81 15.20 -6.04 -10.86
CA ARG A 81 15.61 -7.17 -10.03
C ARG A 81 14.50 -7.62 -9.08
N VAL A 82 13.93 -6.68 -8.32
CA VAL A 82 12.85 -6.92 -7.33
C VAL A 82 11.82 -5.79 -7.40
N SER A 83 10.53 -6.12 -7.39
CA SER A 83 9.44 -5.12 -7.34
C SER A 83 9.23 -4.55 -5.94
N LEU A 84 8.70 -3.33 -5.87
CA LEU A 84 8.37 -2.73 -4.58
C LEU A 84 7.36 -3.60 -3.82
N LEU A 85 6.36 -4.15 -4.51
CA LEU A 85 5.41 -5.10 -3.91
C LEU A 85 6.10 -6.25 -3.17
N ARG A 86 7.18 -6.80 -3.74
CA ARG A 86 7.93 -7.88 -3.08
C ARG A 86 8.71 -7.37 -1.88
N ARG A 87 9.37 -6.21 -2.01
CA ARG A 87 10.08 -5.57 -0.88
C ARG A 87 9.15 -5.25 0.28
N LEU A 88 7.94 -4.77 -0.01
CA LEU A 88 6.92 -4.47 1.00
C LEU A 88 6.43 -5.75 1.70
N ALA A 89 6.30 -6.86 0.96
CA ALA A 89 5.91 -8.15 1.53
C ALA A 89 7.01 -8.73 2.44
N ASP A 90 8.27 -8.43 2.13
CA ASP A 90 9.44 -8.92 2.85
C ASP A 90 9.91 -7.95 3.97
N ILE A 91 9.16 -6.89 4.29
CA ILE A 91 9.53 -5.98 5.38
C ILE A 91 9.66 -6.78 6.68
N ASP A 92 10.80 -6.58 7.35
CA ASP A 92 11.02 -7.05 8.71
C ASP A 92 10.74 -5.90 9.68
N CYS A 93 9.52 -5.86 10.20
CA CYS A 93 9.06 -4.91 11.20
C CYS A 93 8.46 -5.70 12.36
N GLN A 94 8.81 -5.33 13.58
CA GLN A 94 8.39 -6.03 14.78
C GLN A 94 7.76 -5.08 15.78
N VAL A 95 6.72 -5.55 16.46
CA VAL A 95 6.10 -4.88 17.61
C VAL A 95 5.99 -5.92 18.72
N ALA A 96 6.42 -5.56 19.93
CA ALA A 96 6.46 -6.47 21.08
C ALA A 96 7.18 -7.83 20.81
N GLY A 97 8.20 -7.82 19.94
CA GLY A 97 8.97 -9.01 19.58
C GLY A 97 8.33 -9.88 18.49
N GLU A 98 7.14 -9.54 17.99
CA GLU A 98 6.46 -10.29 16.93
C GLU A 98 6.59 -9.60 15.58
N LYS A 99 6.89 -10.38 14.53
CA LYS A 99 6.93 -9.87 13.16
C LYS A 99 5.52 -9.54 12.68
N LEU A 100 5.35 -8.32 12.18
CA LEU A 100 4.07 -7.87 11.64
C LEU A 100 3.80 -8.50 10.27
N PRO A 101 2.60 -9.05 10.02
CA PRO A 101 2.19 -9.44 8.69
C PRO A 101 2.07 -8.21 7.78
N SER A 102 2.44 -8.37 6.51
CA SER A 102 2.37 -7.30 5.51
C SER A 102 1.22 -7.54 4.54
N ILE A 103 0.25 -6.62 4.54
CA ILE A 103 -0.90 -6.60 3.65
C ILE A 103 -0.71 -5.47 2.63
N ILE A 104 -0.82 -5.81 1.36
CA ILE A 104 -0.57 -4.87 0.26
C ILE A 104 -1.80 -4.79 -0.63
N LEU A 105 -2.32 -3.57 -0.80
CA LEU A 105 -3.30 -3.22 -1.82
C LEU A 105 -2.57 -2.75 -3.08
N PRO A 106 -2.54 -3.55 -4.16
CA PRO A 106 -1.84 -3.16 -5.37
C PRO A 106 -2.61 -2.07 -6.11
N SER A 107 -1.95 -0.94 -6.36
CA SER A 107 -2.43 0.12 -7.23
C SER A 107 -1.90 -0.04 -8.65
N THR A 108 -2.68 0.45 -9.60
CA THR A 108 -2.35 0.45 -11.03
C THR A 108 -2.66 1.80 -11.64
N GLN A 109 -2.00 2.11 -12.74
CA GLN A 109 -2.38 3.23 -13.57
C GLN A 109 -3.74 2.97 -14.22
N ILE A 110 -4.62 3.96 -14.17
CA ILE A 110 -5.93 4.00 -14.86
C ILE A 110 -5.84 4.92 -16.09
N GLY A 111 -5.08 6.02 -15.97
CA GLY A 111 -4.78 6.95 -17.06
C GLY A 111 -3.47 7.72 -16.80
N PRO A 112 -2.99 8.52 -17.76
CA PRO A 112 -1.77 9.31 -17.57
C PRO A 112 -1.84 10.18 -16.30
N GLY A 113 -0.88 10.02 -15.39
CA GLY A 113 -0.86 10.71 -14.09
C GLY A 113 -1.87 10.19 -13.06
N LEU A 114 -2.75 9.26 -13.43
CA LEU A 114 -3.84 8.77 -12.58
C LEU A 114 -3.60 7.31 -12.17
N GLY A 115 -3.29 7.13 -10.89
CA GLY A 115 -3.25 5.82 -10.23
C GLY A 115 -4.54 5.55 -9.47
N GLY A 116 -4.87 4.28 -9.29
CA GLY A 116 -5.98 3.88 -8.42
C GLY A 116 -6.01 2.38 -8.16
N PHE A 117 -7.06 1.94 -7.49
CA PHE A 117 -7.29 0.54 -7.18
C PHE A 117 -8.79 0.23 -7.18
N PRO A 118 -9.19 -1.02 -7.48
CA PRO A 118 -10.60 -1.39 -7.45
C PRO A 118 -11.20 -1.34 -6.05
N LEU A 119 -12.39 -0.77 -5.90
CA LEU A 119 -13.12 -0.71 -4.62
C LEU A 119 -13.29 -2.11 -4.02
N ARG A 120 -13.69 -3.09 -4.84
CA ARG A 120 -13.84 -4.50 -4.42
C ARG A 120 -12.60 -5.09 -3.75
N ARG A 121 -11.39 -4.66 -4.13
CA ARG A 121 -10.15 -5.14 -3.49
C ARG A 121 -9.97 -4.55 -2.11
N LEU A 122 -10.27 -3.26 -1.93
CA LEU A 122 -10.24 -2.63 -0.62
C LEU A 122 -11.26 -3.29 0.32
N LEU A 123 -12.49 -3.52 -0.15
CA LEU A 123 -13.54 -4.19 0.65
C LEU A 123 -13.13 -5.60 1.08
N ARG A 124 -12.51 -6.39 0.21
CA ARG A 124 -11.98 -7.71 0.57
C ARG A 124 -10.87 -7.64 1.62
N ILE A 125 -10.01 -6.62 1.55
CA ILE A 125 -8.99 -6.40 2.57
C ILE A 125 -9.62 -5.99 3.90
N VAL A 126 -10.61 -5.10 3.91
CA VAL A 126 -11.37 -4.74 5.11
C VAL A 126 -11.94 -5.99 5.77
N ASP A 127 -12.65 -6.82 5.01
CA ASP A 127 -13.26 -8.07 5.49
C ASP A 127 -12.21 -9.04 6.06
N PHE A 128 -11.09 -9.20 5.35
CA PHE A 128 -9.97 -10.02 5.79
C PHE A 128 -9.37 -9.51 7.11
N VAL A 129 -9.10 -8.21 7.20
CA VAL A 129 -8.52 -7.59 8.41
C VAL A 129 -9.44 -7.76 9.60
N GLN A 130 -10.75 -7.50 9.45
CA GLN A 130 -11.72 -7.64 10.53
C GLN A 130 -11.85 -9.09 11.02
N LYS A 131 -11.89 -10.06 10.10
CA LYS A 131 -12.17 -11.46 10.43
C LYS A 131 -10.95 -12.28 10.81
N LYS A 132 -9.76 -11.91 10.31
CA LYS A 132 -8.56 -12.77 10.36
C LYS A 132 -7.36 -12.11 11.03
N CYS A 133 -7.35 -10.80 11.27
CA CYS A 133 -6.21 -10.11 11.87
C CYS A 133 -6.56 -9.57 13.27
N SER A 134 -6.03 -10.22 14.31
CA SER A 134 -6.14 -9.74 15.69
C SER A 134 -5.06 -8.72 16.03
N GLY A 135 -3.80 -8.96 15.64
CA GLY A 135 -2.65 -8.11 15.98
C GLY A 135 -2.35 -6.95 15.03
N ALA A 136 -1.28 -6.22 15.32
CA ALA A 136 -0.80 -5.16 14.42
C ALA A 136 -0.34 -5.73 13.07
N LEU A 137 -0.44 -4.93 12.02
CA LEU A 137 -0.03 -5.31 10.67
C LEU A 137 0.53 -4.11 9.91
N LEU A 138 1.36 -4.38 8.92
CA LEU A 138 1.76 -3.39 7.94
C LEU A 138 0.70 -3.34 6.85
N PHE A 139 0.18 -2.15 6.55
CA PHE A 139 -0.71 -1.96 5.43
C PHE A 139 -0.08 -1.02 4.42
N SER A 140 -0.02 -1.46 3.16
CA SER A 140 0.57 -0.69 2.07
C SER A 140 -0.38 -0.52 0.89
N THR A 141 -0.40 0.66 0.28
CA THR A 141 -0.94 0.86 -1.07
C THR A 141 0.22 1.12 -2.00
N ALA A 142 0.39 0.29 -3.04
CA ALA A 142 1.61 0.35 -3.84
C ALA A 142 1.41 -0.12 -5.28
N CYS A 143 2.12 0.55 -6.19
CA CYS A 143 2.38 0.08 -7.53
C CYS A 143 3.68 -0.75 -7.53
N ARG A 144 4.20 -1.15 -8.69
CA ARG A 144 5.48 -1.90 -8.74
C ARG A 144 6.71 -1.10 -8.38
N CYS A 145 6.60 0.23 -8.33
CA CYS A 145 7.71 1.15 -8.13
C CYS A 145 7.52 2.09 -6.95
N HIS A 146 6.30 2.52 -6.63
CA HIS A 146 5.99 3.52 -5.61
C HIS A 146 4.95 2.98 -4.63
N GLY A 147 5.05 3.35 -3.36
CA GLY A 147 4.09 2.90 -2.37
C GLY A 147 4.15 3.72 -1.09
N VAL A 148 3.06 3.64 -0.34
CA VAL A 148 2.91 4.21 1.00
C VAL A 148 2.53 3.10 1.96
N THR A 149 3.11 3.11 3.16
CA THR A 149 2.95 2.08 4.19
C THR A 149 2.71 2.72 5.56
N ASN A 150 1.81 2.15 6.34
CA ASN A 150 1.56 2.47 7.73
C ASN A 150 1.44 1.19 8.57
N ILE A 151 1.48 1.35 9.89
CA ILE A 151 1.18 0.27 10.83
C ILE A 151 -0.27 0.44 11.32
N LEU A 152 -1.10 -0.59 11.13
CA LEU A 152 -2.47 -0.68 11.61
C LEU A 152 -2.52 -1.62 12.83
N ALA A 153 -2.94 -1.13 13.99
CA ALA A 153 -3.02 -1.90 15.23
C ALA A 153 -4.48 -2.03 15.70
N GLY A 154 -4.80 -3.14 16.37
CA GLY A 154 -6.09 -3.31 17.03
C GLY A 154 -6.37 -2.15 17.99
N GLY A 155 -7.63 -1.71 18.06
CA GLY A 155 -8.11 -1.00 19.25
C GLY A 155 -7.96 -1.92 20.46
N GLU A 156 -7.62 -1.35 21.61
CA GLU A 156 -7.34 -2.05 22.86
C GLU A 156 -8.34 -3.15 23.22
#